data_AF-F7JR73-F1
#
_entry.id   AF-F7JR73-F1
#
_cell.length_a   1.000
_cell.length_b   1.000
_cell.length_c   1.000
_cell.angle_alpha   90.00
_cell.angle_beta   90.00
_cell.angle_gamma   90.00
#
_symmetry.space_group_name_H-M   'P 1'
#
loop_
_entity.id
_entity.type
_entity.pdbx_description
1 polymer ?
#
loop_
_entity_poly.entity_id
_entity_poly.type
_entity_poly.pdbx_seq_one_letter_code
_entity_poly.pdbx_strand_id
1 'polypeptide(L)'
;MAQHEWDLFIKRLKYREGKNLKYLAVHELQKKRGNVFHFHALMNLGYFPVKKLEEIWGKGFVFIESLREGLEEDKIKQIMYSFKYISKDIMDDTEKEQRSTKRKIYVSRNLEKPLVRKESSDEKFEDIVFQNMEKVISAGSYDIKDYQNRKLNEVDFIKIKKE
;
A
#
# COMPACT_ATOMS: atom_id res chain seq x y z
N MET A 1 -20.76 -4.24 1.89
CA MET A 1 -20.57 -5.71 1.90
C MET A 1 -19.10 -6.08 2.03
N ALA A 2 -18.24 -5.84 1.04
CA ALA A 2 -16.80 -6.19 1.10
C ALA A 2 -16.08 -5.66 2.36
N GLN A 3 -16.18 -4.36 2.66
CA GLN A 3 -15.60 -3.76 3.86
C GLN A 3 -16.09 -4.42 5.15
N HIS A 4 -17.39 -4.71 5.26
CA HIS A 4 -17.96 -5.31 6.45
C HIS A 4 -17.38 -6.71 6.72
N GLU A 5 -17.27 -7.53 5.68
CA GLU A 5 -16.67 -8.87 5.76
C GLU A 5 -15.19 -8.81 6.13
N TRP A 6 -14.45 -7.85 5.56
CA TRP A 6 -13.07 -7.59 5.93
C TRP A 6 -12.92 -7.19 7.41
N ASP A 7 -13.78 -6.28 7.88
CA ASP A 7 -13.76 -5.83 9.27
C ASP A 7 -14.08 -6.99 10.25
N LEU A 8 -15.01 -7.87 9.89
CA LEU A 8 -15.32 -9.08 10.67
C LEU A 8 -14.15 -10.07 10.67
N PHE A 9 -13.48 -10.26 9.54
CA PHE A 9 -12.28 -11.10 9.46
C PHE A 9 -11.16 -10.59 10.37
N ILE A 10 -10.82 -9.30 10.27
CA ILE A 10 -9.80 -8.68 11.11
C ILE A 10 -10.17 -8.74 12.59
N LYS A 11 -11.45 -8.55 12.96
CA LYS A 11 -11.92 -8.72 14.34
C LYS A 11 -11.68 -10.13 14.86
N ARG A 12 -12.08 -11.16 14.09
CA ARG A 12 -11.89 -12.57 14.45
C ARG A 12 -10.41 -12.93 14.56
N LEU A 13 -9.59 -12.44 13.63
CA LEU A 13 -8.14 -12.68 13.64
C LEU A 13 -7.46 -12.01 14.85
N LYS A 14 -7.82 -10.76 15.19
CA LYS A 14 -7.31 -10.06 16.38
C LYS A 14 -7.75 -10.69 17.69
N TYR A 15 -8.93 -11.28 17.74
CA TYR A 15 -9.38 -12.03 18.92
C TYR A 15 -8.48 -13.23 19.19
N ARG A 16 -7.96 -13.87 18.15
CA ARG A 16 -7.10 -15.06 18.23
C ARG A 16 -5.63 -14.73 18.47
N GLU A 17 -5.09 -13.76 17.72
CA GLU A 17 -3.65 -13.46 17.66
C GLU A 17 -3.25 -12.20 18.45
N GLY A 18 -4.23 -11.51 19.06
CA GLY A 18 -4.01 -10.31 19.83
C GLY A 18 -4.12 -9.00 19.03
N LYS A 19 -3.98 -7.88 19.74
CA LYS A 19 -4.33 -6.54 19.24
C LYS A 19 -3.26 -5.91 18.33
N ASN A 20 -2.05 -6.46 18.28
CA ASN A 20 -0.90 -5.86 17.58
C ASN A 20 -0.81 -6.19 16.08
N LEU A 21 -1.86 -6.79 15.50
CA LEU A 21 -1.93 -7.10 14.07
C LEU A 21 -1.83 -5.82 13.21
N LYS A 22 -0.72 -5.71 12.47
CA LYS A 22 -0.43 -4.74 11.43
C LYS A 22 -0.80 -5.34 10.06
N TYR A 23 -1.55 -4.61 9.24
CA TYR A 23 -1.90 -5.05 7.90
C TYR A 23 -2.11 -3.90 6.91
N LEU A 24 -1.84 -4.19 5.64
CA LEU A 24 -2.29 -3.45 4.47
C LEU A 24 -3.06 -4.44 3.59
N ALA A 25 -4.28 -4.11 3.18
CA ALA A 25 -5.07 -4.95 2.30
C ALA A 25 -5.78 -4.14 1.23
N VAL A 26 -6.02 -4.81 0.11
CA VAL A 26 -6.75 -4.31 -1.05
C VAL A 26 -7.70 -5.39 -1.54
N HIS A 27 -8.73 -5.01 -2.27
CA HIS A 27 -9.64 -5.99 -2.85
C HIS A 27 -10.00 -5.65 -4.29
N GLU A 28 -10.23 -6.69 -5.09
CA GLU A 28 -10.77 -6.57 -6.45
C GLU A 28 -12.09 -7.32 -6.57
N LEU A 29 -12.97 -6.83 -7.47
CA LEU A 29 -14.17 -7.57 -7.86
C LEU A 29 -13.83 -8.50 -9.03
N GLN A 30 -13.81 -9.80 -8.77
CA GLN A 30 -13.55 -10.81 -9.79
C GLN A 30 -14.84 -11.14 -10.56
N LYS A 31 -15.16 -10.30 -11.55
CA LYS A 31 -16.34 -10.46 -12.41
C LYS A 31 -16.41 -11.84 -13.08
N LYS A 32 -15.28 -12.31 -13.62
CA LYS A 32 -15.15 -13.63 -14.29
C LYS A 32 -15.35 -14.83 -13.38
N ARG A 33 -15.35 -14.65 -12.05
CA ARG A 33 -15.54 -15.70 -11.05
C ARG A 33 -16.84 -15.52 -10.26
N GLY A 34 -17.88 -15.01 -10.92
CA GLY A 34 -19.21 -14.85 -10.32
C GLY A 34 -19.36 -13.61 -9.44
N ASN A 35 -18.67 -12.51 -9.77
CA ASN A 35 -18.74 -11.24 -9.03
C ASN A 35 -18.36 -11.37 -7.54
N VAL A 36 -17.30 -12.14 -7.27
CA VAL A 36 -16.77 -12.31 -5.90
C VAL A 36 -15.70 -11.26 -5.58
N PHE A 37 -15.66 -10.82 -4.33
CA PHE A 37 -14.59 -9.95 -3.85
C PHE A 37 -13.38 -10.78 -3.43
N HIS A 38 -12.24 -10.51 -4.06
CA HIS A 38 -10.97 -11.16 -3.76
C HIS A 38 -10.04 -10.19 -3.05
N PHE A 39 -9.54 -10.57 -1.88
CA PHE A 39 -8.69 -9.74 -1.04
C PHE A 39 -7.23 -10.16 -1.15
N HIS A 40 -6.35 -9.17 -1.25
CA HIS A 40 -4.91 -9.32 -1.08
C HIS A 40 -4.49 -8.58 0.17
N ALA A 41 -3.66 -9.19 1.01
CA ALA A 41 -3.25 -8.59 2.27
C ALA A 41 -1.82 -8.94 2.64
N LEU A 42 -1.08 -7.93 3.09
CA LEU A 42 0.22 -8.05 3.75
C LEU A 42 0.00 -7.88 5.24
N MET A 43 0.50 -8.82 6.04
CA MET A 43 0.27 -8.86 7.49
C MET A 43 1.52 -9.29 8.26
N ASN A 44 1.70 -8.78 9.48
CA ASN A 44 2.69 -9.28 10.43
C ASN A 44 2.20 -10.50 11.22
N LEU A 45 1.48 -11.41 10.55
CA LEU A 45 0.81 -12.56 11.20
C LEU A 45 1.79 -13.68 11.60
N GLY A 46 3.00 -13.69 11.03
CA GLY A 46 3.90 -14.84 11.13
C GLY A 46 3.36 -16.07 10.39
N TYR A 47 3.92 -17.25 10.66
CA TYR A 47 3.36 -18.49 10.11
C TYR A 47 1.99 -18.77 10.74
N PHE A 48 1.00 -19.04 9.89
CA PHE A 48 -0.35 -19.39 10.32
C PHE A 48 -0.89 -20.58 9.50
N PRO A 49 -1.48 -21.61 10.12
CA PRO A 49 -2.04 -22.73 9.36
C PRO A 49 -3.18 -22.28 8.43
N VAL A 50 -3.05 -22.54 7.13
CA VAL A 50 -4.03 -22.13 6.10
C VAL A 50 -5.46 -22.50 6.49
N LYS A 51 -5.72 -23.74 6.90
CA LYS A 51 -7.07 -24.20 7.26
C LYS A 51 -7.69 -23.37 8.39
N LYS A 52 -6.90 -23.02 9.40
CA LYS A 52 -7.36 -22.16 10.49
C LYS A 52 -7.67 -20.75 10.00
N LEU A 53 -6.91 -20.24 9.03
CA LEU A 53 -7.14 -18.91 8.48
C LEU A 53 -8.39 -18.88 7.60
N GLU A 54 -8.63 -19.96 6.85
CA GLU A 54 -9.86 -20.19 6.07
C GLU A 54 -11.08 -20.25 6.96
N GLU A 55 -11.00 -20.94 8.10
CA GLU A 55 -12.06 -20.96 9.12
C GLU A 55 -12.35 -19.55 9.68
N ILE A 56 -11.30 -18.78 10.00
CA ILE A 56 -11.44 -17.40 10.48
C ILE A 56 -12.06 -16.50 9.41
N TRP A 57 -11.67 -16.69 8.14
CA TRP A 57 -12.23 -15.96 7.00
C TRP A 57 -13.71 -16.29 6.80
N GLY A 58 -14.04 -17.58 6.70
CA GLY A 58 -15.40 -18.10 6.60
C GLY A 58 -16.11 -17.77 5.29
N LYS A 59 -15.40 -17.29 4.25
CA LYS A 59 -15.97 -16.89 2.96
C LYS A 59 -15.23 -17.49 1.75
N GLY A 60 -14.57 -18.64 1.94
CA GLY A 60 -13.85 -19.35 0.88
C GLY A 60 -12.43 -19.70 1.30
N PHE A 61 -11.57 -19.86 0.29
CA PHE A 61 -10.19 -20.29 0.46
C PHE A 61 -9.24 -19.13 0.78
N VAL A 62 -8.09 -19.45 1.37
CA VAL A 62 -7.02 -18.50 1.66
C VAL A 62 -5.70 -19.07 1.16
N PHE A 63 -4.97 -18.27 0.39
CA PHE A 63 -3.61 -18.59 -0.03
C PHE A 63 -2.62 -17.76 0.79
N ILE A 64 -1.58 -18.40 1.31
CA ILE A 64 -0.52 -17.75 2.09
C ILE A 64 0.77 -17.89 1.32
N GLU A 65 1.39 -16.75 1.03
CA GLU A 65 2.76 -16.69 0.52
C GLU A 65 3.66 -16.10 1.61
N SER A 66 4.68 -16.84 2.02
CA SER A 66 5.62 -16.37 3.04
C SER A 66 6.62 -15.40 2.44
N LEU A 67 6.82 -14.24 3.09
CA LEU A 67 7.95 -13.36 2.81
C LEU A 67 9.17 -13.91 3.55
N ARG A 68 10.23 -14.27 2.81
CA ARG A 68 11.49 -14.68 3.43
C ARG A 68 12.20 -13.45 3.99
N GLU A 69 12.66 -13.55 5.23
CA GLU A 69 13.43 -12.50 5.86
C GLU A 69 14.79 -12.36 5.16
N GLY A 70 15.28 -11.12 5.00
CA GLY A 70 16.56 -10.83 4.34
C GLY A 70 16.53 -10.66 2.82
N LEU A 71 15.42 -10.95 2.14
CA LEU A 71 15.28 -10.74 0.69
C LEU A 71 14.49 -9.45 0.40
N GLU A 72 15.20 -8.35 0.20
CA GLU A 72 14.61 -7.05 -0.12
C GLU A 72 13.78 -7.09 -1.41
N GLU A 73 14.21 -7.89 -2.40
CA GLU A 73 13.49 -8.12 -3.65
C GLU A 73 12.09 -8.72 -3.45
N ASP A 74 11.95 -9.67 -2.52
CA ASP A 74 10.65 -10.32 -2.24
C ASP A 74 9.68 -9.34 -1.59
N LYS A 75 10.19 -8.47 -0.70
CA LYS A 75 9.40 -7.37 -0.12
C LYS A 75 8.94 -6.40 -1.21
N ILE A 76 9.84 -6.00 -2.10
CA ILE A 76 9.52 -5.09 -3.22
C ILE A 76 8.47 -5.74 -4.14
N LYS A 77 8.64 -7.01 -4.53
CA LYS A 77 7.66 -7.72 -5.37
C LYS A 77 6.25 -7.68 -4.77
N GLN A 78 6.13 -7.86 -3.45
CA GLN A 78 4.84 -7.98 -2.78
C GLN A 78 4.19 -6.62 -2.55
N ILE A 79 4.99 -5.58 -2.34
CA ILE A 79 4.55 -4.18 -2.41
C ILE A 79 4.04 -3.86 -3.83
N MET A 80 4.81 -4.20 -4.86
CA MET A 80 4.44 -3.98 -6.27
C MET A 80 3.17 -4.74 -6.64
N TYR A 81 3.00 -5.96 -6.13
CA TYR A 81 1.80 -6.75 -6.33
C TYR A 81 0.58 -6.08 -5.70
N SER A 82 0.69 -5.59 -4.46
CA SER A 82 -0.38 -4.80 -3.83
C SER A 82 -0.68 -3.53 -4.63
N PHE A 83 0.36 -2.83 -5.09
CA PHE A 83 0.24 -1.60 -5.87
C PHE A 83 -0.44 -1.83 -7.22
N LYS A 84 -0.19 -2.97 -7.89
CA LYS A 84 -0.88 -3.36 -9.12
C LYS A 84 -2.41 -3.31 -8.96
N TYR A 85 -2.95 -3.83 -7.85
CA TYR A 85 -4.41 -3.83 -7.62
C TYR A 85 -4.93 -2.44 -7.25
N ILE A 86 -4.13 -1.63 -6.55
CA ILE A 86 -4.46 -0.22 -6.30
C ILE A 86 -4.54 0.54 -7.63
N SER A 87 -3.52 0.42 -8.47
CA SER A 87 -3.42 1.13 -9.75
C SER A 87 -4.48 0.68 -10.75
N LYS A 88 -4.72 -0.63 -10.85
CA LYS A 88 -5.79 -1.18 -11.71
C LYS A 88 -7.14 -0.57 -11.35
N ASP A 89 -7.39 -0.40 -10.05
CA ASP A 89 -8.63 0.17 -9.58
C ASP A 89 -8.76 1.68 -9.87
N ILE A 90 -7.68 2.43 -9.65
CA ILE A 90 -7.61 3.85 -10.00
C ILE A 90 -7.85 4.05 -11.51
N MET A 91 -7.25 3.18 -12.34
CA MET A 91 -7.43 3.20 -13.79
C MET A 91 -8.87 2.87 -14.19
N ASP A 92 -9.45 1.83 -13.59
CA ASP A 92 -10.84 1.41 -13.84
C ASP A 92 -11.86 2.51 -13.51
N ASP A 93 -11.61 3.32 -12.47
CA ASP A 93 -12.43 4.47 -12.09
C ASP A 93 -12.22 5.67 -13.03
N THR A 94 -10.97 5.87 -13.49
CA THR A 94 -10.61 6.93 -14.45
C THR A 94 -11.24 6.68 -15.82
N GLU A 95 -11.15 5.45 -16.34
CA GLU A 95 -11.74 5.05 -17.63
C GLU A 95 -13.27 5.17 -17.66
N LYS A 96 -13.93 5.04 -16.50
CA LYS A 96 -15.40 5.14 -16.39
C LYS A 96 -15.87 6.56 -16.07
N GLU A 97 -14.96 7.53 -15.94
CA GLU A 97 -15.22 8.89 -15.43
C GLU A 97 -16.02 8.90 -14.11
N GLN A 98 -15.95 7.81 -13.35
CA GLN A 98 -16.71 7.61 -12.13
C GLN A 98 -15.72 7.28 -11.02
N ARG A 99 -15.46 8.25 -10.14
CA ARG A 99 -14.74 7.98 -8.89
C ARG A 99 -15.56 7.03 -8.03
N SER A 100 -15.04 5.84 -7.75
CA SER A 100 -15.66 4.95 -6.78
C SER A 100 -15.54 5.59 -5.39
N THR A 101 -16.68 5.90 -4.78
CA THR A 101 -16.74 6.37 -3.39
C THR A 101 -16.48 5.26 -2.37
N LYS A 102 -16.36 4.01 -2.84
CA LYS A 102 -16.18 2.84 -1.97
C LYS A 102 -14.71 2.71 -1.59
N ARG A 103 -14.46 2.57 -0.29
CA ARG A 103 -13.13 2.25 0.23
C ARG A 103 -12.64 0.91 -0.35
N LYS A 104 -11.44 0.90 -0.92
CA LYS A 104 -10.82 -0.31 -1.47
C LYS A 104 -9.44 -0.64 -0.89
N ILE A 105 -8.85 0.29 -0.14
CA ILE A 105 -7.61 0.11 0.63
C ILE A 105 -7.96 0.07 2.12
N TYR A 106 -7.41 -0.91 2.82
CA TYR A 106 -7.65 -1.15 4.25
C TYR A 106 -6.31 -1.21 4.97
N VAL A 107 -6.15 -0.42 6.03
CA VAL A 107 -4.91 -0.35 6.81
C VAL A 107 -5.20 -0.43 8.29
N SER A 108 -4.34 -1.13 9.03
CA SER A 108 -4.35 -1.08 10.49
C SER A 108 -3.87 0.28 11.00
N ARG A 109 -4.44 0.76 12.11
CA ARG A 109 -4.10 2.07 12.69
C ARG A 109 -2.70 2.15 13.29
N ASN A 110 -2.11 1.01 13.64
CA ASN A 110 -0.78 0.87 14.24
C ASN A 110 0.33 0.61 13.21
N LEU A 111 0.11 0.91 11.91
CA LEU A 111 1.20 0.94 10.95
C LEU A 111 2.14 2.11 11.26
N GLU A 112 3.43 1.82 11.26
CA GLU A 112 4.46 2.86 11.30
C GLU A 112 4.35 3.70 10.02
N LYS A 113 4.20 5.00 10.21
CA LYS A 113 4.17 5.96 9.11
C LYS A 113 5.58 6.50 8.90
N PRO A 114 5.96 6.84 7.66
CA PRO A 114 7.22 7.52 7.41
C PRO A 114 7.24 8.84 8.19
N LEU A 115 8.37 9.13 8.83
CA LEU A 115 8.61 10.44 9.43
C LEU A 115 8.75 11.47 8.31
N VAL A 116 7.82 12.42 8.23
CA VAL A 116 7.88 13.53 7.27
C VAL A 116 8.15 14.81 8.05
N ARG A 117 9.35 15.37 7.89
CA ARG A 117 9.72 16.70 8.40
C ARG A 117 9.56 17.69 7.26
N LYS A 118 8.86 18.80 7.53
CA LYS A 118 8.70 19.92 6.59
C LYS A 118 9.35 21.13 7.21
N GLU A 119 10.33 21.69 6.53
CA GLU A 119 11.05 22.87 6.98
C GLU A 119 11.03 23.90 5.87
N SER A 120 10.90 25.17 6.25
CA SER A 120 11.18 26.27 5.36
C SER A 120 12.70 26.46 5.33
N SER A 121 13.27 26.57 4.14
CA SER A 121 14.68 26.85 3.95
C SER A 121 14.81 27.89 2.84
N ASP A 122 15.76 28.81 3.01
CA ASP A 122 16.21 29.72 1.95
C ASP A 122 17.34 29.10 1.13
N GLU A 123 17.83 27.91 1.51
CA GLU A 123 18.82 27.16 0.75
C GLU A 123 18.24 26.77 -0.61
N LYS A 124 19.01 27.01 -1.67
CA LYS A 124 18.61 26.61 -3.00
C LYS A 124 18.78 25.11 -3.18
N PHE A 125 17.96 24.54 -4.04
CA PHE A 125 18.00 23.12 -4.37
C PHE A 125 19.40 22.68 -4.84
N GLU A 126 20.04 23.50 -5.69
CA GLU A 126 21.37 23.23 -6.23
C GLU A 126 22.44 23.18 -5.15
N ASP A 127 22.34 24.05 -4.13
CA ASP A 127 23.28 24.10 -3.02
C ASP A 127 23.20 22.80 -2.20
N ILE A 128 21.98 22.30 -1.96
CA ILE A 128 21.74 21.04 -1.24
C ILE A 128 22.30 19.85 -2.04
N VAL A 129 22.09 19.81 -3.36
CA VAL A 129 22.67 18.78 -4.24
C VAL A 129 24.19 18.82 -4.15
N PHE A 130 24.79 20.00 -4.28
CA PHE A 130 26.23 20.16 -4.30
C PHE A 130 26.87 19.70 -2.98
N GLN A 131 26.32 20.13 -1.85
CA GLN A 131 26.81 19.75 -0.52
C GLN A 131 26.71 18.24 -0.25
N ASN A 132 25.77 17.55 -0.90
CA ASN A 132 25.53 16.12 -0.68
C ASN A 132 25.93 15.25 -1.87
N MET A 133 26.69 15.77 -2.85
CA MET A 133 26.86 15.16 -4.17
C MET A 133 27.33 13.70 -4.12
N GLU A 134 28.24 13.35 -3.21
CA GLU A 134 28.74 11.97 -3.04
C GLU A 134 27.69 11.00 -2.47
N LYS A 135 26.64 11.52 -1.83
CA LYS A 135 25.56 10.76 -1.19
C LYS A 135 24.26 10.81 -1.99
N VAL A 136 24.18 11.58 -3.07
CA VAL A 136 22.97 11.65 -3.91
C VAL A 136 22.79 10.32 -4.64
N ILE A 137 21.62 9.70 -4.42
CA ILE A 137 21.17 8.49 -5.12
C ILE A 137 20.47 8.88 -6.43
N SER A 138 19.63 9.92 -6.40
CA SER A 138 18.87 10.39 -7.57
C SER A 138 18.31 11.79 -7.33
N ALA A 139 18.15 12.61 -8.37
CA ALA A 139 17.41 13.87 -8.32
C ALA A 139 16.50 14.01 -9.55
N GLY A 140 15.44 14.82 -9.46
CA GLY A 140 14.53 15.09 -10.57
C GLY A 140 13.36 15.98 -10.16
N SER A 141 12.39 16.15 -11.05
CA SER A 141 11.16 16.90 -10.79
C SER A 141 9.91 16.09 -11.13
N TYR A 142 8.79 16.40 -10.48
CA TYR A 142 7.48 15.89 -10.88
C TYR A 142 6.38 16.94 -10.72
N ASP A 143 5.40 16.88 -11.62
CA ASP A 143 4.22 17.74 -11.57
C ASP A 143 3.22 17.25 -10.52
N ILE A 144 2.77 18.14 -9.65
CA ILE A 144 1.53 17.97 -8.88
C ILE A 144 0.38 18.41 -9.78
N LYS A 145 -0.50 17.48 -10.14
CA LYS A 145 -1.67 17.75 -10.99
C LYS A 145 -2.98 17.61 -10.21
N ASP A 146 -3.99 18.35 -10.62
CA ASP A 146 -5.35 18.20 -10.10
C ASP A 146 -6.05 16.97 -10.69
N TYR A 147 -7.31 16.76 -10.29
CA TYR A 147 -8.12 15.64 -10.78
C TYR A 147 -8.51 15.74 -12.26
N GLN A 148 -8.31 16.91 -12.89
CA GLN A 148 -8.50 17.17 -14.31
C GLN A 148 -7.17 17.14 -15.08
N ASN A 149 -6.11 16.61 -14.46
CA ASN A 149 -4.77 16.51 -15.01
C ASN A 149 -4.10 17.87 -15.32
N ARG A 150 -4.60 18.97 -14.72
CA ARG A 150 -4.00 20.30 -14.85
C ARG A 150 -2.86 20.44 -13.85
N LYS A 151 -1.72 20.96 -14.29
CA LYS A 151 -0.56 21.21 -13.43
C LYS A 151 -0.90 22.28 -12.39
N LEU A 152 -0.86 21.91 -11.11
CA LEU A 152 -1.02 22.80 -9.97
C LEU A 152 0.32 23.34 -9.49
N ASN A 153 1.35 22.48 -9.48
CA ASN A 153 2.69 22.85 -9.06
C ASN A 153 3.74 21.90 -9.66
N GLU A 154 5.01 22.27 -9.57
CA GLU A 154 6.16 21.41 -9.85
C GLU A 154 6.97 21.24 -8.56
N VAL A 155 7.45 20.01 -8.31
CA VAL A 155 8.24 19.69 -7.13
C VAL A 155 9.54 19.05 -7.57
N ASP A 156 10.65 19.68 -7.18
CA ASP A 156 11.97 19.10 -7.29
C ASP A 156 12.26 18.19 -6.09
N PHE A 157 12.92 17.06 -6.32
CA PHE A 157 13.29 16.11 -5.29
C PHE A 157 14.73 15.65 -5.43
N ILE A 158 15.36 15.35 -4.29
CA ILE A 158 16.67 14.71 -4.19
C ILE A 158 16.51 13.54 -3.23
N LYS A 159 17.01 12.37 -3.63
CA LYS A 159 17.13 11.19 -2.79
C LYS A 159 18.58 11.08 -2.37
N ILE A 160 18.85 11.18 -1.07
CA ILE A 160 20.21 11.13 -0.50
C ILE A 160 20.30 9.89 0.38
N LYS A 161 21.42 9.16 0.30
CA LYS A 161 21.69 8.02 1.18
C LYS A 161 21.92 8.53 2.60
N LYS A 162 21.11 8.05 3.54
CA LYS A 162 21.30 8.31 4.97
C LYS A 162 22.40 7.36 5.50
N GLU A 163 23.27 7.88 6.36
CA GLU A 163 24.28 7.10 7.10
C GLU A 163 23.66 6.00 7.96
#